data_AF-A0A752ISZ4-F1
#
_entry.id   AF-A0A752ISZ4-F1
#
_cell.length_a   1.000
_cell.length_b   1.000
_cell.length_c   1.000
_cell.angle_alpha   90.00
_cell.angle_beta   90.00
_cell.angle_gamma   90.00
#
_symmetry.space_group_name_H-M   'P 1'
#
loop_
_entity.id
_entity.type
_entity.pdbx_description
1 polymer ?
#
loop_
_entity_poly.entity_id
_entity_poly.type
_entity_poly.pdbx_seq_one_letter_code
_entity_poly.pdbx_strand_id
1 'polypeptide(L)' 'MAIFHLDFKIVKRSEGRSSVAKAAYHARCRITDERTGDTYDYSHLFEKF' A
#
# COMPACT_ATOMS: atom_id res chain seq x y z
N MET A 1 -19.77 -1.55 25.39
CA MET A 1 -19.93 -0.32 24.59
C MET A 1 -19.17 -0.52 23.31
N ALA A 2 -19.83 -0.46 22.15
CA ALA A 2 -19.18 -0.64 20.85
C ALA A 2 -19.01 0.74 20.20
N ILE A 3 -17.78 1.05 19.79
CA ILE A 3 -17.47 2.25 19.02
C ILE A 3 -17.31 1.81 17.56
N PHE A 4 -18.03 2.46 16.65
CA PHE A 4 -17.87 2.26 15.22
C PHE A 4 -16.82 3.24 14.68
N HIS A 5 -15.79 2.73 14.00
CA HIS A 5 -14.78 3.55 13.31
C HIS A 5 -14.69 3.13 11.85
N LEU A 6 -14.98 4.07 10.95
CA LEU A 6 -14.84 3.91 9.51
C LEU A 6 -14.05 5.11 8.98
N ASP A 7 -12.92 4.82 8.34
CA ASP A 7 -12.07 5.79 7.64
C ASP A 7 -11.85 5.27 6.22
N PHE A 8 -12.13 6.12 5.23
CA PHE A 8 -11.81 5.84 3.84
C PHE A 8 -11.02 7.00 3.26
N LYS A 9 -10.00 6.68 2.47
CA LYS A 9 -9.13 7.67 1.83
C LYS A 9 -8.93 7.29 0.37
N ILE A 10 -9.21 8.24 -0.53
CA ILE A 10 -9.00 8.06 -1.96
C ILE A 10 -7.49 8.05 -2.25
N VAL A 11 -7.04 7.12 -3.08
CA VAL A 11 -5.66 7.08 -3.57
C VAL A 11 -5.60 7.84 -4.89
N LYS A 12 -5.01 9.04 -4.89
CA LYS A 12 -4.90 9.88 -6.09
C LYS A 12 -3.48 9.93 -6.64
N ARG A 13 -3.33 9.69 -7.94
CA ARG A 13 -2.06 9.81 -8.66
C ARG A 13 -1.54 11.24 -8.75
N SER A 14 -2.44 12.21 -8.91
CA SER A 14 -2.08 13.64 -8.96
C SER A 14 -1.43 14.14 -7.68
N GLU A 15 -1.65 13.46 -6.56
CA GLU A 15 -1.06 13.75 -5.25
C GLU A 15 0.19 12.88 -4.96
N GLY A 16 0.78 12.27 -6.00
CA GLY A 16 1.97 11.42 -5.88
C GLY A 16 1.73 10.07 -5.22
N ARG A 17 0.48 9.59 -5.16
CA ARG A 17 0.16 8.27 -4.57
C ARG A 17 0.03 7.19 -5.65
N SER A 18 0.55 6.01 -5.37
CA SER A 18 0.42 4.82 -6.21
C SER A 18 -0.48 3.78 -5.56
N SER A 19 -1.44 3.25 -6.33
CA SER A 19 -2.27 2.12 -5.91
C SER A 19 -1.43 0.85 -5.72
N VAL A 20 -0.45 0.62 -6.61
CA VAL A 20 0.47 -0.52 -6.53
C VAL A 20 1.32 -0.47 -5.26
N ALA A 21 1.88 0.70 -4.95
CA ALA A 21 2.66 0.89 -3.72
C ALA A 21 1.81 0.61 -2.47
N LYS A 22 0.55 1.06 -2.47
CA LYS A 22 -0.35 0.85 -1.33
C LYS A 22 -0.76 -0.62 -1.19
N ALA A 23 -1.01 -1.31 -2.30
CA ALA A 23 -1.27 -2.75 -2.31
C ALA A 23 -0.09 -3.53 -1.74
N ALA A 24 1.14 -3.24 -2.21
CA ALA A 24 2.36 -3.87 -1.70
C ALA A 24 2.55 -3.63 -0.20
N TYR A 25 2.28 -2.41 0.28
CA TYR A 25 2.39 -2.06 1.70
C TYR A 25 1.40 -2.85 2.57
N HIS A 26 0.14 -2.96 2.14
CA HIS A 26 -0.89 -3.69 2.89
C HIS A 26 -0.68 -5.20 2.85
N ALA A 27 -0.27 -5.74 1.71
CA ALA A 27 0.00 -7.17 1.54
C ALA A 27 1.37 -7.61 2.08
N ARG A 28 2.22 -6.66 2.50
CA ARG A 28 3.58 -6.91 3.01
C ARG A 28 4.40 -7.75 2.03
N CYS A 29 4.41 -7.33 0.76
CA CYS A 29 5.10 -8.06 -0.29
C CYS A 29 5.82 -7.11 -1.25
N ARG A 30 6.55 -7.72 -2.19
CA ARG A 30 7.16 -7.04 -3.34
C ARG A 30 6.19 -7.05 -4.52
N ILE A 31 5.88 -5.88 -5.06
CA ILE A 31 5.07 -5.72 -6.27
C ILE A 31 5.73 -4.71 -7.20
N THR A 32 5.77 -5.03 -8.49
CA THR A 32 6.26 -4.14 -9.56
C THR A 32 5.09 -3.51 -10.30
N ASP A 33 5.11 -2.18 -10.47
CA ASP A 33 4.19 -1.46 -11.36
C ASP A 33 4.74 -1.54 -12.79
N GLU A 34 4.17 -2.40 -13.63
CA GLU A 34 4.62 -2.63 -15.01
C GLU A 34 4.58 -1.37 -15.89
N ARG A 35 3.74 -0.38 -15.55
CA ARG A 35 3.59 0.85 -16.33
C ARG A 35 4.75 1.82 -16.10
N THR A 36 5.34 1.83 -14.90
CA THR A 36 6.46 2.72 -14.56
C THR A 36 7.79 1.99 -14.43
N GLY A 37 7.76 0.67 -14.23
CA GLY A 37 8.92 -0.15 -13.89
C GLY A 37 9.31 -0.08 -12.41
N ASP A 38 8.58 0.71 -11.60
CA ASP A 38 8.90 0.86 -10.18
C ASP A 38 8.57 -0.42 -9.41
N THR A 39 9.47 -0.84 -8.54
CA THR A 39 9.25 -1.98 -7.65
C THR A 39 9.14 -1.51 -6.20
N TYR A 40 8.02 -1.83 -5.57
CA TYR A 40 7.74 -1.52 -4.16
C TYR A 40 7.89 -2.79 -3.33
N ASP A 41 8.88 -2.82 -2.43
CA ASP A 41 9.16 -3.98 -1.57
C ASP A 41 8.92 -3.65 -0.10
N TYR A 42 7.84 -4.19 0.44
CA TYR A 42 7.47 -4.06 1.85
C TYR A 42 7.52 -5.40 2.59
N SER A 43 8.19 -6.40 2.03
CA SER A 43 8.25 -7.76 2.58
C SER A 43 8.97 -7.82 3.93
N HIS A 44 9.97 -6.94 4.12
CA HIS A 44 10.72 -6.79 5.38
C HIS A 44 9.86 -6.33 6.57
N LEU A 45 8.65 -5.79 6.34
CA LEU A 45 7.74 -5.39 7.41
C LEU A 45 6.98 -6.59 8.00
N PHE A 46 6.98 -7.75 7.35
CA PHE A 46 6.38 -8.99 7.87
C PHE A 46 7.28 -9.66 8.92
N GLU A 47 8.59 -9.56 8.76
CA GLU A 47 9.60 -10.29 9.54
C GLU A 47 9.80 -9.76 10.98
N LYS A 48 9.11 -8.67 11.35
CA LYS A 48 9.23 -8.02 12.67
C LYS A 48 8.27 -8.55 13.75
N PHE A 49 7.71 -9.74 13.59
CA PHE A 49 6.84 -10.39 14.59
C PHE A 49 7.45 -11.68 15.12
#